data_AF-A0A9W8CYN4-F1
#
_entry.id   AF-A0A9W8CYN4-F1
#
_cell.length_a   1.000
_cell.length_b   1.000
_cell.length_c   1.000
_cell.angle_alpha   90.00
_cell.angle_beta   90.00
_cell.angle_gamma   90.00
#
_symmetry.space_group_name_H-M   'P 1'
#
loop_
_entity.id
_entity.type
_entity.pdbx_description
1 polymer ?
#
loop_
_entity_poly.entity_id
_entity_poly.type
_entity_poly.pdbx_seq_one_letter_code
_entity_poly.pdbx_strand_id
1 'polypeptide(L)' 'MAGYKDTVTVLAQPAETALAEWDSTNKLDMIFIDANKSAYKKYYDLILERDLLSAHGQIIVDN' A
#
# COMPACT_ATOMS: atom_id res chain seq x y z
N MET A 1 -20.34 -13.85 -10.01
CA MET A 1 -19.15 -13.50 -9.19
C MET A 1 -18.19 -12.73 -10.08
N ALA A 2 -17.59 -11.63 -9.61
CA ALA A 2 -16.83 -10.69 -10.44
C ALA A 2 -15.38 -11.12 -10.83
N GLY A 3 -15.02 -12.41 -10.72
CA GLY A 3 -13.75 -12.94 -11.26
C GLY A 3 -12.44 -12.47 -10.58
N TYR A 4 -12.50 -11.82 -9.41
CA TYR A 4 -11.34 -11.16 -8.78
C TYR A 4 -10.47 -12.04 -7.88
N LYS A 5 -10.85 -13.30 -7.64
CA LYS A 5 -10.25 -14.12 -6.58
C LYS A 5 -8.76 -14.40 -6.80
N ASP A 6 -8.32 -14.43 -8.06
CA ASP A 6 -6.93 -14.67 -8.41
C ASP A 6 -6.08 -13.39 -8.48
N THR A 7 -6.71 -12.22 -8.28
CA THR A 7 -6.06 -10.90 -8.36
C THR A 7 -6.10 -10.13 -7.04
N VAL A 8 -6.70 -10.69 -5.99
CA VAL A 8 -6.86 -10.04 -4.69
C VAL A 8 -6.34 -10.93 -3.58
N THR A 9 -5.29 -10.45 -2.92
CA THR A 9 -4.76 -11.05 -1.70
C THR A 9 -5.10 -10.16 -0.51
N VAL A 10 -5.71 -10.74 0.53
CA VAL A 10 -6.04 -10.01 1.77
C VAL A 10 -4.99 -10.33 2.83
N LEU A 11 -4.33 -9.29 3.33
CA LEU A 11 -3.43 -9.38 4.49
C LEU A 11 -4.19 -8.89 5.73
N ALA A 12 -4.64 -9.82 6.57
CA ALA A 12 -5.41 -9.51 7.79
C ALA A 12 -4.49 -9.06 8.94
N GLN A 13 -3.82 -7.92 8.76
CA GLN A 13 -2.89 -7.33 9.73
C GLN A 13 -2.84 -5.80 9.60
N PRO A 14 -2.23 -5.07 10.57
CA PRO A 14 -2.01 -3.64 10.42
C PRO A 14 -1.24 -3.33 9.14
N ALA A 15 -1.66 -2.27 8.43
CA ALA A 15 -1.04 -1.88 7.17
C ALA A 15 0.45 -1.56 7.35
N GLU A 16 0.86 -1.00 8.49
CA GLU A 16 2.28 -0.75 8.78
C GLU A 16 3.13 -2.01 8.83
N THR A 17 2.59 -3.10 9.38
CA THR A 17 3.29 -4.38 9.42
C THR A 17 3.47 -4.91 8.00
N ALA A 18 2.40 -4.92 7.20
CA ALA A 18 2.46 -5.35 5.81
C ALA A 18 3.43 -4.50 4.98
N LEU A 19 3.37 -3.17 5.14
CA LEU A 19 4.26 -2.22 4.46
C LEU A 19 5.70 -2.32 4.95
N ALA A 20 5.98 -2.79 6.16
CA ALA A 20 7.34 -2.99 6.66
C ALA A 20 7.97 -4.30 6.18
N GLU A 21 7.14 -5.31 5.93
CA GLU A 21 7.55 -6.65 5.46
C GLU A 21 7.55 -6.78 3.94
N TRP A 22 6.91 -5.85 3.23
CA TRP A 22 6.80 -5.87 1.77
C TRP A 22 8.17 -5.94 1.09
N ASP A 23 8.30 -6.80 0.09
CA ASP A 23 9.52 -6.91 -0.72
C ASP A 23 9.67 -5.68 -1.61
N SER A 24 10.69 -4.86 -1.34
CA SER A 24 10.93 -3.61 -2.07
C SER A 24 11.41 -3.82 -3.51
N THR A 25 11.70 -5.04 -3.95
CA THR A 25 11.91 -5.34 -5.38
C THR A 25 10.59 -5.39 -6.14
N ASN A 26 9.47 -5.67 -5.45
CA ASN A 26 8.12 -5.67 -6.00
C ASN A 26 7.46 -4.30 -5.80
N LYS A 27 7.82 -3.33 -6.64
CA LYS A 27 7.26 -1.97 -6.58
C LYS A 27 5.74 -1.97 -6.83
N LEU A 28 5.07 -1.01 -6.23
CA LEU A 28 3.63 -0.76 -6.37
C LEU A 28 3.40 0.38 -7.37
N ASP A 29 2.59 0.13 -8.39
CA ASP A 29 2.22 1.14 -9.39
C ASP A 29 1.07 2.04 -8.94
N MET A 30 0.22 1.53 -8.05
CA MET A 30 -0.90 2.28 -7.50
C MET A 30 -1.12 1.87 -6.05
N ILE A 31 -1.21 2.88 -5.18
CA ILE A 31 -1.53 2.70 -3.76
C ILE A 31 -2.74 3.57 -3.44
N PHE A 32 -3.79 2.94 -2.94
CA PHE A 32 -5.00 3.62 -2.48
C PHE A 32 -5.09 3.53 -0.96
N ILE A 33 -5.15 4.67 -0.27
CA ILE A 33 -5.20 4.76 1.19
C ILE A 33 -6.57 5.30 1.58
N ASP A 34 -7.40 4.44 2.16
CA ASP A 34 -8.68 4.75 2.80
C ASP A 34 -8.71 3.97 4.13
N ALA A 35 -8.26 4.63 5.19
CA ALA A 35 -8.01 4.00 6.49
C ALA A 35 -8.16 5.03 7.63
N ASN A 36 -7.51 4.79 8.77
CA ASN A 36 -7.48 5.78 9.86
C ASN A 36 -6.62 7.00 9.48
N LYS A 37 -7.27 8.15 9.33
CA LYS A 37 -6.68 9.47 9.00
C LYS A 37 -5.42 9.83 9.77
N SER A 38 -5.38 9.50 11.07
CA SER A 38 -4.25 9.82 11.94
C SER A 38 -2.94 9.15 11.51
N ALA A 39 -3.01 8.05 10.74
CA ALA A 39 -1.83 7.31 10.28
C ALA A 39 -1.48 7.56 8.81
N TYR A 40 -2.23 8.38 8.06
CA TYR A 40 -1.97 8.58 6.63
C TYR A 40 -0.56 9.05 6.33
N LYS A 41 -0.07 10.03 7.09
CA LYS A 41 1.30 10.50 6.95
C LYS A 41 2.31 9.36 7.19
N LYS A 42 2.07 8.51 8.19
CA LYS A 42 2.93 7.38 8.51
C LYS A 42 2.97 6.35 7.37
N TYR A 43 1.83 6.05 6.75
CA TYR A 43 1.77 5.18 5.58
C TYR A 43 2.56 5.76 4.41
N TYR A 44 2.34 7.04 4.11
CA TYR A 44 3.06 7.76 3.06
C TYR A 44 4.58 7.76 3.28
N ASP A 45 5.02 8.12 4.49
CA ASP A 45 6.45 8.16 4.84
C ASP A 45 7.07 6.76 4.67
N LEU A 46 6.43 5.71 5.21
CA LEU A 46 6.91 4.33 5.14
C LEU A 46 7.01 3.81 3.69
N ILE A 47 6.04 4.17 2.83
CA ILE A 47 6.06 3.83 1.41
C ILE A 47 7.28 4.44 0.71
N LEU A 48 7.58 5.71 0.98
CA LEU A 48 8.72 6.40 0.35
C LEU A 48 10.07 5.97 0.93
N GLU A 49 10.17 5.84 2.25
CA GLU A 49 11.41 5.45 2.93
C GLU A 49 11.88 4.04 2.55
N ARG A 50 10.93 3.13 2.29
CA ARG A 50 11.20 1.77 1.83
C ARG A 50 11.26 1.64 0.30
N ASP A 51 11.17 2.76 -0.42
CA ASP A 51 11.19 2.82 -1.88
C ASP A 51 10.11 1.89 -2.49
N LEU A 52 8.88 1.86 -1.95
CA LEU A 52 7.86 0.90 -2.40
C LEU A 52 7.10 1.36 -3.65
N LEU A 53 7.07 2.66 -3.93
CA LEU A 53 6.38 3.23 -5.08
C LEU A 53 7.24 3.09 -6.34
N SER A 54 6.65 2.66 -7.46
CA SER A 54 7.38 2.64 -8.73
C SER A 54 7.64 4.07 -9.23
N ALA A 55 8.60 4.26 -10.14
CA ALA A 55 9.01 5.60 -10.61
C ALA A 55 7.88 6.43 -11.24
N HIS A 56 6.82 5.78 -11.71
CA HIS A 56 5.62 6.40 -12.26
C HIS A 56 4.35 6.05 -11.47
N GLY A 57 4.52 5.48 -10.27
CA GLY A 57 3.43 5.05 -9.43
C GLY A 57 2.68 6.23 -8.82
N GLN A 58 1.44 5.96 -8.40
CA GLN A 58 0.58 6.97 -7.80
C GLN A 58 0.10 6.55 -6.41
N ILE A 59 0.16 7.50 -5.48
CA ILE A 59 -0.49 7.38 -4.17
C ILE A 59 -1.76 8.23 -4.21
N ILE A 60 -2.90 7.58 -4.02
CA ILE A 60 -4.22 8.21 -3.96
C ILE A 60 -4.73 8.02 -2.53
N VAL A 61 -5.14 9.12 -1.90
CA VAL A 61 -5.60 9.12 -0.52
C VAL A 61 -7.04 9.61 -0.51
N ASP A 62 -7.92 8.85 0.14
CA ASP A 62 -9.32 9.24 0.42
C ASP A 62 -9.49 9.56 1.92
N ASN A 63 -10.63 10.15 2.29
CA ASN A 63 -10.91 10.75 3.59
C ASN A 63 -11.07 9.75 4.74
#